data_AF-B0WUU4-F1
#
_entry.id   AF-B0WUU4-F1
#
_cell.length_a   1.000
_cell.length_b   1.000
_cell.length_c   1.000
_cell.angle_alpha   90.00
_cell.angle_beta   90.00
_cell.angle_gamma   90.00
#
_symmetry.space_group_name_H-M   'P 1'
#
loop_
_entity.id
_entity.type
_entity.pdbx_description
1 polymer ?
#
loop_
_entity_poly.entity_id
_entity_poly.type
_entity_poly.pdbx_seq_one_letter_code
_entity_poly.pdbx_strand_id
1 'polypeptide(L)'
;MTNAFDRIRCFRNPTPNNGRINQTIWHPYNDRTNPQQARKYLNIDRRLRLVRDKVPANYYFRLWRTVFDCLYYFECDFLYDGEVGGGNGDRN
;
A
#
# COMPACT_ATOMS: atom_id res chain seq x y z
N MET A 1 -15.90 19.38 6.35
CA MET A 1 -15.01 18.49 5.57
C MET A 1 -14.03 19.27 4.66
N THR A 2 -13.94 20.60 4.77
CA THR A 2 -13.18 21.45 3.82
C THR A 2 -11.67 21.57 4.07
N ASN A 3 -11.15 21.13 5.23
CA ASN A 3 -9.84 21.62 5.70
C ASN A 3 -8.60 20.82 5.25
N ALA A 4 -8.74 19.57 4.79
CA ALA A 4 -7.58 18.71 4.48
C ALA A 4 -7.03 18.97 3.08
N PHE A 5 -7.92 19.05 2.07
CA PHE A 5 -7.52 19.28 0.68
C PHE A 5 -6.97 20.70 0.45
N ASP A 6 -7.54 21.70 1.12
CA ASP A 6 -7.01 23.08 1.09
C ASP A 6 -5.60 23.16 1.70
N ARG A 7 -5.28 22.33 2.70
CA ARG A 7 -3.94 22.28 3.32
C ARG A 7 -2.90 21.55 2.48
N ILE A 8 -3.26 20.51 1.75
CA ILE A 8 -2.33 19.86 0.80
C ILE A 8 -1.84 20.90 -0.21
N ARG A 9 -2.76 21.75 -0.69
CA ARG A 9 -2.45 22.83 -1.64
C ARG A 9 -1.50 23.88 -1.07
N CYS A 10 -1.64 24.27 0.19
CA CYS A 10 -0.85 25.36 0.79
C CYS A 10 0.44 24.91 1.51
N PHE A 11 0.45 23.73 2.13
CA PHE A 11 1.54 23.32 3.04
C PHE A 11 2.10 21.93 2.74
N ARG A 12 1.54 21.19 1.75
CA ARG A 12 1.83 19.77 1.48
C ARG A 12 1.65 18.82 2.69
N ASN A 13 1.19 19.33 3.83
CA ASN A 13 0.93 18.57 5.05
C ASN A 13 -0.56 18.71 5.41
N PRO A 14 -1.35 17.64 5.27
CA PRO A 14 -2.78 17.64 5.59
C PRO A 14 -3.07 17.73 7.10
N THR A 15 -2.07 17.59 7.96
CA THR A 15 -2.23 17.62 9.42
C THR A 15 -2.32 19.07 9.93
N PRO A 16 -3.42 19.49 10.59
CA PRO A 16 -3.54 20.85 11.13
C PRO A 16 -2.66 21.06 12.37
N ASN A 17 -1.90 22.17 12.42
CA ASN A 17 -1.11 22.59 13.59
C ASN A 17 -1.96 23.04 14.80
N ASN A 18 -3.29 23.19 14.66
CA ASN A 18 -4.12 23.87 15.65
C ASN A 18 -5.11 22.93 16.36
N GLY A 19 -4.63 22.30 17.43
CA GLY A 19 -5.21 22.30 18.79
C GLY A 19 -6.63 21.81 19.12
N ARG A 20 -7.60 21.65 18.20
CA ARG A 20 -9.01 21.40 18.60
C ARG A 20 -9.73 20.20 17.97
N ILE A 21 -9.10 19.50 17.04
CA ILE A 21 -9.66 18.27 16.45
C ILE A 21 -8.64 17.18 16.74
N ASN A 22 -8.98 16.25 17.65
CA ASN A 22 -8.22 15.08 18.11
C ASN A 22 -6.91 14.82 17.35
N GLN A 23 -5.80 15.05 18.06
CA GLN A 23 -4.39 15.12 17.63
C GLN A 23 -3.85 13.88 16.91
N THR A 24 -4.49 13.45 15.83
CA THR A 24 -4.01 12.34 15.02
C THR A 24 -3.01 12.91 14.03
N ILE A 25 -1.73 12.91 14.40
CA ILE A 25 -0.64 13.34 13.52
C ILE A 25 -0.48 12.31 12.41
N TRP A 26 -0.81 12.69 11.18
CA TRP A 26 -0.68 11.80 10.03
C TRP A 26 0.73 11.90 9.46
N HIS A 27 1.57 10.92 9.80
CA HIS A 27 2.92 10.78 9.26
C HIS A 27 2.91 10.43 7.77
N PRO A 28 3.98 10.77 7.03
CA PRO A 28 4.15 10.32 5.66
C PRO A 28 3.99 8.80 5.54
N TYR A 29 3.31 8.34 4.49
CA TYR A 29 3.08 6.91 4.29
C TYR A 29 4.41 6.13 4.15
N ASN A 30 5.43 6.74 3.57
CA ASN A 30 6.77 6.18 3.36
C ASN A 30 7.83 6.75 4.33
N ASP A 31 7.43 7.06 5.58
CA ASP A 31 8.32 7.60 6.60
C ASP A 31 9.50 6.65 6.91
N ARG A 32 10.70 7.01 6.43
CA ARG A 32 11.94 6.24 6.64
C ARG A 32 12.55 6.48 8.01
N THR A 33 12.25 7.61 8.65
CA THR A 33 12.83 7.97 9.95
C THR A 33 11.99 7.40 11.10
N ASN A 34 10.70 7.13 10.87
CA ASN A 34 9.83 6.45 11.82
C ASN A 34 9.05 5.27 11.20
N PRO A 35 9.69 4.09 11.06
CA PRO A 35 9.07 2.90 10.44
C PRO A 35 7.81 2.39 11.16
N GLN A 36 7.65 2.69 12.45
CA GLN A 36 6.45 2.31 13.21
C GLN A 36 5.22 3.14 12.85
N GLN A 37 5.43 4.35 12.33
CA GLN A 37 4.37 5.23 11.83
C GLN A 37 4.17 5.14 10.31
N ALA A 38 5.16 4.62 9.60
CA ALA A 38 5.06 4.31 8.17
C ALA A 38 3.94 3.31 7.86
N ARG A 39 3.47 3.36 6.62
CA ARG A 39 2.40 2.52 6.07
C ARG A 39 1.11 2.63 6.88
N LYS A 40 0.76 3.84 7.32
CA LYS A 40 -0.53 4.15 7.91
C LYS A 40 -1.28 5.11 7.00
N TYR A 41 -2.56 4.85 6.77
CA TYR A 41 -3.44 5.76 6.07
C TYR A 41 -4.47 6.33 7.03
N LEU A 42 -4.93 7.54 6.72
CA LEU A 42 -6.02 8.17 7.44
C LEU A 42 -7.34 7.55 6.97
N ASN A 43 -8.01 6.82 7.85
CA ASN A 43 -9.39 6.39 7.64
C ASN A 43 -10.32 7.56 7.97
N ILE A 44 -11.01 8.07 6.95
CA ILE A 44 -11.94 9.20 7.05
C ILE A 44 -13.36 8.64 7.11
N ASP A 45 -13.85 8.48 8.34
CA ASP A 45 -15.24 8.13 8.65
C ASP A 45 -15.77 9.11 9.72
N ARG A 46 -16.81 8.75 10.47
CA ARG A 46 -17.35 9.52 11.62
C ARG A 46 -16.28 9.87 12.66
N ARG A 47 -15.16 9.12 12.72
CA ARG A 47 -13.99 9.41 13.54
C ARG A 47 -12.72 9.25 12.69
N LEU A 48 -11.88 10.29 12.68
CA LEU A 48 -10.55 10.24 12.07
C LEU A 48 -9.65 9.26 12.84
N ARG A 49 -9.09 8.28 12.14
CA ARG A 49 -8.18 7.29 12.74
C ARG A 49 -7.06 6.92 11.77
N LEU A 50 -5.86 6.72 12.29
CA LEU A 50 -4.78 6.12 11.52
C LEU A 50 -4.88 4.60 11.60
N VAL A 51 -4.93 3.96 10.43
CA VAL A 51 -5.01 2.51 10.30
C VAL A 51 -3.76 2.03 9.58
N ARG A 52 -3.17 0.95 10.07
CA ARG A 52 -2.01 0.32 9.43
C ARG A 52 -2.46 -0.35 8.14
N ASP A 53 -1.70 -0.11 7.09
CA ASP A 53 -1.91 -0.68 5.79
C ASP A 53 -1.67 -2.19 5.80
N LYS A 54 -2.68 -2.92 5.37
CA LYS A 54 -2.69 -4.37 5.20
C LYS A 54 -2.87 -4.78 3.73
N VAL A 55 -2.98 -3.82 2.81
CA VAL A 55 -3.07 -4.03 1.35
C VAL A 55 -1.97 -4.97 0.84
N PRO A 56 -0.69 -4.87 1.27
CA PRO A 56 0.36 -5.79 0.80
C PRO A 56 0.11 -7.25 1.15
N ALA A 57 -0.62 -7.52 2.25
CA ALA A 57 -0.98 -8.88 2.66
C ALA A 57 -2.29 -9.36 1.99
N ASN A 58 -3.07 -8.45 1.42
CA ASN A 58 -4.33 -8.77 0.75
C ASN A 58 -4.07 -9.68 -0.46
N TYR A 59 -4.85 -10.75 -0.58
CA TYR A 59 -4.71 -11.73 -1.67
C TYR A 59 -4.92 -11.08 -3.04
N TYR A 60 -5.99 -10.32 -3.21
CA TYR A 60 -6.31 -9.66 -4.49
C TYR A 60 -5.25 -8.64 -4.90
N PHE A 61 -4.70 -7.90 -3.94
CA PHE A 61 -3.59 -6.99 -4.23
C PHE A 61 -2.36 -7.75 -4.75
N ARG A 62 -1.99 -8.86 -4.11
CA ARG A 62 -0.86 -9.69 -4.55
C ARG A 62 -1.09 -10.28 -5.93
N LEU A 63 -2.27 -10.84 -6.18
CA LEU A 63 -2.66 -11.37 -7.48
C LEU A 63 -2.55 -10.30 -8.58
N TRP A 64 -3.16 -9.14 -8.37
CA TRP A 64 -3.13 -8.05 -9.34
C TRP A 64 -1.74 -7.47 -9.54
N ARG A 65 -0.91 -7.43 -8.49
CA ARG A 65 0.49 -7.03 -8.61
C ARG A 65 1.25 -7.96 -9.54
N THR A 66 1.12 -9.28 -9.36
CA THR A 66 1.75 -10.26 -10.24
C THR A 66 1.28 -10.13 -11.69
N VAL A 67 -0.03 -9.96 -11.92
CA VAL A 67 -0.58 -9.73 -13.27
C VAL A 67 -0.04 -8.43 -13.87
N PHE A 68 0.00 -7.35 -13.08
CA PHE A 68 0.54 -6.07 -13.51
C PHE A 68 2.01 -6.18 -13.90
N ASP A 69 2.82 -6.83 -13.07
CA ASP A 69 4.26 -7.00 -13.31
C ASP A 69 4.50 -7.80 -14.60
N CYS A 70 3.69 -8.83 -14.86
CA CYS A 70 3.73 -9.56 -16.14
C CYS A 70 3.32 -8.70 -17.34
N LEU A 71 2.24 -7.92 -17.23
CA LEU A 71 1.74 -7.12 -18.36
C LEU A 71 2.66 -5.94 -18.72
N TYR A 72 3.29 -5.32 -17.73
CA TYR A 72 4.04 -4.06 -17.93
C TYR A 72 5.56 -4.23 -17.88
N TYR A 73 6.05 -5.19 -17.10
CA TYR A 73 7.48 -5.46 -16.96
C TYR A 73 7.90 -6.80 -17.57
N PHE A 74 6.95 -7.55 -18.17
CA PHE A 74 7.18 -8.87 -18.78
C PHE A 74 7.71 -9.93 -17.79
N GLU A 75 7.46 -9.74 -16.49
CA GLU A 75 7.82 -10.66 -15.41
C GLU A 75 6.68 -11.65 -15.13
N CYS A 76 6.64 -12.76 -15.87
CA CYS A 76 5.50 -13.70 -15.90
C CYS A 76 5.80 -15.08 -15.29
N ASP A 77 6.74 -15.17 -14.35
CA ASP A 77 7.23 -16.45 -13.78
C ASP A 77 6.11 -17.37 -13.27
N PHE A 78 5.05 -16.79 -12.68
CA PHE A 78 3.90 -17.53 -12.16
C PHE A 78 3.11 -18.34 -13.21
N LEU A 79 3.28 -18.07 -14.51
CA LEU A 79 2.65 -18.85 -15.58
C LEU A 79 3.36 -20.20 -15.79
N TYR A 80 4.64 -20.29 -15.45
CA TYR A 80 5.47 -21.47 -15.70
C TYR A 80 5.58 -22.38 -14.47
N ASP A 81 5.28 -21.86 -13.28
CA ASP A 81 5.28 -22.62 -12.01
C ASP A 81 4.22 -23.74 -11.94
N GLY A 82 3.31 -23.81 -12.92
CA GLY A 82 2.28 -24.86 -13.04
C GLY A 82 2.66 -26.06 -13.93
N GLU A 83 3.80 -26.05 -14.63
CA GLU A 83 4.19 -27.10 -15.57
C GLU A 83 5.19 -28.14 -15.02
N VAL A 84 5.36 -28.24 -13.69
CA VAL A 84 6.10 -29.36 -13.09
C VAL A 84 5.15 -30.53 -12.84
N GLY A 85 4.79 -31.24 -13.91
CA GLY A 85 3.85 -32.35 -13.83
C GLY A 85 3.69 -33.17 -15.11
N GLY A 86 4.79 -33.64 -15.72
CA GLY A 86 4.68 -34.68 -16.75
C GLY A 86 5.90 -34.84 -17.64
N GLY A 87 6.76 -35.82 -17.33
CA GLY A 87 7.76 -36.30 -18.28
C GLY A 87 8.99 -36.92 -17.62
N ASN A 88 8.86 -38.18 -17.17
CA ASN A 88 10.02 -39.06 -17.04
C ASN A 88 10.74 -39.11 -18.40
N GLY A 89 12.04 -38.87 -18.38
CA GLY A 89 12.89 -38.89 -19.56
C GLY A 89 14.30 -39.28 -19.19
N ASP A 90 14.46 -40.53 -18.73
CA ASP A 90 15.74 -41.22 -18.74
C ASP A 90 16.39 -41.05 -20.13
N ARG A 91 17.61 -40.51 -20.15
CA ARG A 91 18.52 -40.66 -21.28
C ARG A 91 19.90 -41.02 -20.74
N ASN A 92 20.29 -42.24 -21.10
CA ASN A 92 21.61 -42.87 -20.94
C ASN A 92 22.78 -41.93 -21.20
#